data_AF-M5EKN8-F1
#
_entry.id   AF-M5EKN8-F1
#
_cell.length_a   1.000
_cell.length_b   1.000
_cell.length_c   1.000
_cell.angle_alpha   90.00
_cell.angle_beta   90.00
_cell.angle_gamma   90.00
#
_symmetry.space_group_name_H-M   'P 1'
#
loop_
_entity.id
_entity.type
_entity.pdbx_description
1 polymer ?
#
loop_
_entity_poly.entity_id
_entity_poly.type
_entity_poly.pdbx_seq_one_letter_code
_entity_poly.pdbx_strand_id
1 'polypeptide(L)'
;MNRTRRLVRWSELLEREPSRLLTALTGTEYRAPPERGVMRGDGSPISVALADPILRDEGLKDDSYGEAKRFFELTDNQLHEIVCYCHVGETMQSSRAALSVRAAIG
;
A
#
# COMPACT_ATOMS: atom_id res chain seq x y z
N MET A 1 -6.51 -1.82 16.38
CA MET A 1 -7.41 -1.22 15.36
C MET A 1 -8.04 -2.31 14.49
N ASN A 2 -9.29 -2.13 14.02
CA ASN A 2 -9.88 -3.05 13.03
C ASN A 2 -9.40 -2.73 11.60
N ARG A 3 -9.69 -3.61 10.62
CA ARG A 3 -9.36 -3.44 9.20
C ARG A 3 -9.71 -2.05 8.65
N THR A 4 -10.96 -1.63 8.79
CA THR A 4 -11.45 -0.33 8.29
C THR A 4 -10.66 0.84 8.85
N ARG A 5 -10.42 0.88 10.17
CA ARG A 5 -9.64 1.97 10.78
C ARG A 5 -8.20 2.03 10.29
N ARG A 6 -7.56 0.87 10.04
CA ARG A 6 -6.20 0.82 9.46
C ARG A 6 -6.18 1.39 8.05
N LEU A 7 -7.14 1.03 7.20
CA LEU A 7 -7.24 1.54 5.82
C LEU A 7 -7.57 3.04 5.78
N VAL A 8 -8.50 3.51 6.60
CA VAL A 8 -8.80 4.96 6.72
C VAL A 8 -7.55 5.73 7.09
N ARG A 9 -6.82 5.27 8.11
CA ARG A 9 -5.58 5.91 8.54
C ARG A 9 -4.52 5.92 7.43
N TRP A 10 -4.37 4.81 6.70
CA TRP A 10 -3.46 4.77 5.55
C TRP A 10 -3.85 5.75 4.45
N SER A 11 -5.14 5.88 4.12
CA SER A 11 -5.59 6.88 3.15
C SER A 11 -5.34 8.32 3.63
N GLU A 12 -5.53 8.61 4.91
CA GLU A 12 -5.26 9.94 5.49
C GLU A 12 -3.77 10.27 5.44
N LEU A 13 -2.89 9.29 5.69
CA LEU A 13 -1.43 9.46 5.59
C LEU A 13 -1.00 9.83 4.18
N LEU A 14 -1.55 9.14 3.18
CA LEU A 14 -1.28 9.42 1.76
C LEU A 14 -1.81 10.80 1.34
N GLU A 15 -2.93 11.26 1.91
CA GLU A 15 -3.52 12.57 1.60
C GLU A 15 -2.78 13.76 2.23
N ARG A 16 -1.83 13.56 3.15
CA ARG A 16 -1.03 14.66 3.73
C ARG A 16 -0.19 15.40 2.68
N GLU A 17 0.31 14.67 1.68
CA GLU A 17 1.09 15.21 0.56
C GLU A 17 0.53 14.67 -0.76
N PRO A 18 -0.65 15.12 -1.21
CA PRO A 18 -1.41 14.46 -2.27
C PRO A 18 -0.71 14.45 -3.64
N SER A 19 0.17 15.44 -3.88
CA SER A 19 0.97 15.58 -5.10
C SER A 19 2.32 14.84 -5.06
N ARG A 20 2.71 14.27 -3.91
CA ARG A 20 3.95 13.50 -3.79
C ARG A 20 3.92 12.31 -4.72
N LEU A 21 5.00 12.11 -5.47
CA LEU A 21 5.17 10.93 -6.31
C LEU A 21 5.70 9.77 -5.46
N LEU A 22 5.03 8.63 -5.57
CA LEU A 22 5.35 7.39 -4.87
C LEU A 22 5.72 6.30 -5.88
N THR A 23 6.73 5.50 -5.54
CA THR A 23 7.25 4.43 -6.40
C THR A 23 6.23 3.29 -6.52
N ALA A 24 5.94 2.88 -7.75
CA ALA A 24 5.10 1.73 -8.01
C ALA A 24 5.90 0.42 -7.89
N LEU A 25 5.21 -0.68 -7.61
CA LEU A 25 5.81 -2.02 -7.56
C LEU A 25 5.60 -2.70 -8.92
N THR A 26 6.68 -2.92 -9.65
CA THR A 26 6.66 -3.62 -10.94
C THR A 26 6.58 -5.13 -10.75
N GLY A 27 5.62 -5.79 -11.39
CA GLY A 27 5.51 -7.25 -11.44
C GLY A 27 4.60 -7.90 -10.41
N THR A 28 3.77 -7.12 -9.71
CA THR A 28 2.76 -7.70 -8.82
C THR A 28 1.67 -8.47 -9.60
N GLU A 29 1.45 -8.11 -10.87
CA GLU A 29 0.50 -8.72 -11.82
C GLU A 29 0.88 -10.15 -12.25
N TYR A 30 2.17 -10.49 -12.31
CA TYR A 30 2.64 -11.75 -12.91
C TYR A 30 3.51 -12.61 -11.99
N ARG A 31 4.11 -12.04 -10.94
CA ARG A 31 4.96 -12.82 -10.02
C ARG A 31 4.14 -13.80 -9.18
N ALA A 32 4.74 -14.94 -8.86
CA ALA A 32 4.11 -15.95 -8.03
C ALA A 32 3.91 -15.46 -6.58
N PRO A 33 2.96 -16.01 -5.79
CA PRO A 33 2.67 -15.52 -4.44
C PRO A 33 3.88 -15.41 -3.49
N PRO A 34 4.84 -16.36 -3.45
CA PRO A 34 6.02 -16.23 -2.59
C PRO A 34 6.93 -15.06 -2.99
N GLU A 35 7.15 -14.87 -4.30
CA GLU A 35 7.96 -13.78 -4.84
C GLU A 35 7.27 -12.44 -4.64
N ARG A 36 5.96 -12.39 -4.91
CA ARG A 36 5.15 -11.19 -4.70
C ARG A 36 5.15 -10.78 -3.22
N GLY A 37 5.07 -11.75 -2.30
CA GLY A 37 5.05 -11.50 -0.87
C GLY A 37 6.25 -10.72 -0.34
N VAL A 38 7.44 -10.90 -0.93
CA VAL A 38 8.66 -10.20 -0.50
C VAL A 38 8.95 -8.91 -1.28
N MET A 39 8.11 -8.55 -2.25
CA MET A 39 8.28 -7.31 -3.01
C MET A 39 8.13 -6.10 -2.10
N ARG A 40 8.99 -5.11 -2.31
CA ARG A 40 8.96 -3.81 -1.62
C ARG A 40 9.58 -2.75 -2.52
N GLY A 41 9.32 -1.49 -2.23
CA GLY A 41 9.89 -0.36 -2.95
C GLY A 41 10.01 0.86 -2.05
N ASP A 42 11.17 1.49 -2.04
CA ASP A 42 11.40 2.72 -1.29
C ASP A 42 10.51 3.84 -1.84
N GLY A 43 9.89 4.60 -0.95
CA GLY A 43 8.94 5.64 -1.34
C GLY A 43 7.65 5.13 -1.97
N SER A 44 7.31 3.83 -1.79
CA SER A 44 6.01 3.27 -2.21
C SER A 44 4.87 3.68 -1.28
N PRO A 45 3.60 3.48 -1.68
CA PRO A 45 2.45 3.66 -0.78
C PRO A 45 2.55 2.88 0.52
N ILE A 46 3.17 1.68 0.50
CA ILE A 46 3.34 0.85 1.71
C ILE A 46 4.37 1.48 2.66
N SER A 47 5.45 2.05 2.11
CA SER A 47 6.46 2.75 2.93
C SER A 47 5.87 3.95 3.68
N VAL A 48 4.86 4.63 3.12
CA VAL A 48 4.11 5.71 3.79
C VAL A 48 3.33 5.18 5.00
N ALA A 49 2.71 4.00 4.88
CA ALA A 49 2.06 3.35 6.02
C ALA A 49 3.07 2.94 7.10
N LEU A 50 4.21 2.36 6.71
CA LEU A 50 5.25 1.92 7.65
C LEU A 50 5.89 3.09 8.41
N ALA A 51 5.93 4.28 7.82
CA ALA A 51 6.46 5.48 8.47
C ALA A 51 5.57 5.99 9.62
N ASP A 52 4.33 5.52 9.71
CA ASP A 52 3.39 5.96 10.75
C ASP A 52 3.55 5.15 12.05
N PRO A 53 3.85 5.81 13.19
CA PRO A 53 4.10 5.10 14.45
C PRO A 53 2.88 4.35 14.97
N ILE A 54 1.66 4.86 14.74
CA ILE A 54 0.43 4.19 15.20
C ILE A 54 0.20 2.89 14.43
N LEU A 55 0.41 2.87 13.10
CA LEU A 55 0.30 1.63 12.33
C LEU A 55 1.39 0.62 12.70
N ARG A 56 2.60 1.07 13.03
CA ARG A 56 3.67 0.20 13.54
C ARG A 56 3.33 -0.40 14.90
N ASP A 57 2.84 0.41 15.85
CA ASP A 57 2.43 -0.04 17.18
C ASP A 57 1.26 -1.02 17.12
N GLU A 58 0.40 -0.87 16.11
CA GLU A 58 -0.70 -1.81 15.80
C GLU A 58 -0.24 -3.12 15.14
N GLY A 59 1.05 -3.23 14.77
CA GLY A 59 1.67 -4.46 14.31
C GLY A 59 2.01 -4.54 12.83
N LEU A 60 2.17 -3.40 12.13
CA LEU A 60 2.79 -3.32 10.81
C LEU A 60 4.33 -3.42 10.95
N LYS A 61 4.91 -4.51 10.47
CA LYS A 61 6.32 -4.86 10.74
C LYS A 61 7.31 -4.28 9.73
N ASP A 62 6.93 -4.30 8.46
CA ASP A 62 7.75 -3.85 7.33
C ASP A 62 6.85 -3.36 6.18
N ASP A 63 7.47 -2.97 5.07
CA ASP A 63 6.81 -2.42 3.88
C ASP A 63 6.74 -3.42 2.72
N SER A 64 6.90 -4.71 3.01
CA SER A 64 6.69 -5.74 2.01
C SER A 64 5.23 -5.85 1.61
N TYR A 65 4.99 -6.26 0.37
CA TYR A 65 3.66 -6.53 -0.16
C TYR A 65 2.92 -7.57 0.70
N GLY A 66 3.61 -8.63 1.10
CA GLY A 66 3.02 -9.70 1.93
C GLY A 66 2.60 -9.20 3.31
N GLU A 67 3.44 -8.38 3.94
CA GLU A 67 3.12 -7.77 5.23
C GLU A 67 1.97 -6.78 5.13
N ALA A 68 1.97 -5.92 4.10
CA ALA A 68 0.86 -5.00 3.83
C ALA A 68 -0.46 -5.76 3.61
N LYS A 69 -0.43 -6.83 2.81
CA LYS A 69 -1.59 -7.70 2.57
C LYS A 69 -2.12 -8.29 3.88
N ARG A 70 -1.26 -8.86 4.71
CA ARG A 70 -1.61 -9.46 6.00
C ARG A 70 -2.16 -8.40 6.97
N PHE A 71 -1.46 -7.28 7.12
CA PHE A 71 -1.78 -6.26 8.11
C PHE A 71 -3.04 -5.48 7.74
N PHE A 72 -3.24 -5.13 6.47
CA PHE A 72 -4.44 -4.41 6.04
C PHE A 72 -5.61 -5.34 5.66
N GLU A 73 -5.42 -6.66 5.77
CA GLU A 73 -6.40 -7.68 5.37
C GLU A 73 -6.93 -7.41 3.96
N LEU A 74 -5.99 -7.20 3.03
CA LEU A 74 -6.28 -6.95 1.62
C LEU A 74 -6.21 -8.25 0.83
N THR A 75 -6.98 -8.34 -0.24
CA THR A 75 -6.76 -9.36 -1.28
C THR A 75 -5.56 -8.96 -2.15
N ASP A 76 -4.99 -9.92 -2.88
CA ASP A 76 -3.95 -9.58 -3.87
C ASP A 76 -4.49 -8.57 -4.89
N ASN A 77 -5.75 -8.70 -5.31
CA ASN A 77 -6.35 -7.76 -6.27
C ASN A 77 -6.44 -6.34 -5.71
N GLN A 78 -6.89 -6.17 -4.46
CA GLN A 78 -6.96 -4.84 -3.84
C GLN A 78 -5.57 -4.22 -3.70
N LEU A 79 -4.58 -4.98 -3.21
CA LEU A 79 -3.25 -4.44 -3.03
C LEU A 79 -2.56 -4.17 -4.38
N HIS A 80 -2.80 -5.01 -5.38
CA HIS A 80 -2.37 -4.82 -6.77
C HIS A 80 -2.84 -3.46 -7.33
N GLU A 81 -4.14 -3.16 -7.21
CA GLU A 81 -4.73 -1.89 -7.65
C GLU A 81 -4.15 -0.66 -6.93
N ILE A 82 -3.65 -0.84 -5.69
CA ILE A 82 -3.05 0.25 -4.91
C ILE A 82 -1.62 0.54 -5.35
N VAL A 83 -0.81 -0.49 -5.65
CA VAL A 83 0.66 -0.33 -5.75
C VAL A 83 1.26 -0.64 -7.11
N CYS A 84 0.55 -1.30 -8.02
CA CYS A 84 1.18 -1.89 -9.19
C CYS A 84 1.51 -0.89 -10.30
N TYR A 85 2.72 -1.04 -10.87
CA TYR A 85 3.18 -0.35 -12.08
C TYR A 85 2.17 -0.41 -13.23
N CYS A 86 1.51 -1.55 -13.46
CA CYS A 86 0.61 -1.73 -14.62
C CYS A 86 -0.56 -0.72 -14.68
N HIS A 87 -0.94 -0.12 -13.54
CA HIS A 87 -2.02 0.87 -13.47
C HIS A 87 -1.54 2.32 -13.51
N VAL A 88 -0.26 2.58 -13.20
CA VAL A 88 0.27 3.92 -12.89
C VAL A 88 1.54 4.31 -13.64
N GLY A 89 2.27 3.34 -14.20
CA GLY A 89 3.66 3.53 -14.63
C GLY A 89 4.63 3.49 -13.45
N GLU A 90 5.79 4.14 -13.60
CA GLU A 90 6.89 4.07 -12.63
C GLU A 90 6.54 4.68 -11.27
N THR A 91 5.73 5.75 -11.28
CA THR A 91 5.31 6.46 -10.07
C THR A 91 3.83 6.80 -10.12
N MET A 92 3.24 7.05 -8.96
CA MET A 92 1.87 7.52 -8.81
C MET A 92 1.79 8.69 -7.85
N GLN A 93 0.79 9.56 -8.02
CA GLN A 93 0.47 10.55 -7.00
C GLN A 93 -0.06 9.86 -5.74
N SER A 94 0.36 10.34 -4.58
CA SER A 94 -0.09 9.86 -3.28
C SER A 94 -1.62 9.91 -3.14
N SER A 95 -2.27 10.94 -3.70
CA SER A 95 -3.74 11.05 -3.76
C SER A 95 -4.42 9.90 -4.51
N ARG A 96 -3.81 9.39 -5.58
CA ARG A 96 -4.33 8.23 -6.32
C ARG A 96 -4.25 6.96 -5.46
N ALA A 97 -3.12 6.75 -4.79
CA ALA A 97 -2.98 5.63 -3.86
C ALA A 97 -4.01 5.71 -2.73
N ALA A 98 -4.26 6.92 -2.18
CA ALA A 98 -5.28 7.13 -1.16
C ALA A 98 -6.68 6.75 -1.64
N LEU A 99 -7.03 7.14 -2.88
CA LEU A 99 -8.30 6.77 -3.50
C LEU A 99 -8.46 5.26 -3.62
N SER A 100 -7.43 4.54 -4.10
CA SER A 100 -7.44 3.08 -4.20
C SER A 100 -7.57 2.41 -2.82
N VAL A 101 -6.90 2.93 -1.79
CA VAL A 101 -7.02 2.45 -0.41
C VAL A 101 -8.45 2.62 0.12
N ARG A 102 -9.08 3.77 -0.14
CA ARG A 102 -10.48 4.02 0.26
C ARG A 102 -11.44 3.08 -0.47
N ALA A 103 -11.20 2.79 -1.74
CA ALA A 103 -12.00 1.84 -2.52
C ALA A 103 -11.95 0.41 -1.94
N ALA A 104 -10.87 0.04 -1.26
CA ALA A 104 -10.73 -1.27 -0.61
C ALA A 104 -11.46 -1.40 0.74
N ILE A 105 -12.05 -0.32 1.27
CA ILE A 105 -12.79 -0.35 2.55
C ILE A 105 -14.14 -1.08 2.39
N GLY A 106 -14.80 -0.91 1.24
CA GLY A 106 -16.12 -1.46 0.90
C GLY A 106 -16.06 -2.92 0.46
#